data_AF-A0A7Y2DXW4-F1
#
_entry.id   AF-A0A7Y2DXW4-F1
#
_cell.length_a   1.000
_cell.length_b   1.000
_cell.length_c   1.000
_cell.angle_alpha   90.00
_cell.angle_beta   90.00
_cell.angle_gamma   90.00
#
_symmetry.space_group_name_H-M   'P 1'
#
loop_
_entity.id
_entity.type
_entity.pdbx_description
1 polymer ?
#
loop_
_entity_poly.entity_id
_entity_poly.type
_entity_poly.pdbx_seq_one_letter_code
_entity_poly.pdbx_strand_id
1 'polypeptide(L)'
;MNQNTTVSFMRITKIVILCWLSMIGFDFFLHGGLMAGFYVQTSPFLLPPEKAFRLIPIGYLSFLLFAILLVWLMLGQNIRGWRGGLVFGLKLGALIWGSVVLGLMSISTASAGLLIGWFFGQTIELGIAGAFGGSALCGVRLTKLFFIVFVLLFLSLLLTLVLQNLGFAPSLRV
;
A
#
# COMPACT_ATOMS: atom_id res chain seq x y z
N MET A 1 5.32 -32.20 -11.86
CA MET A 1 4.77 -32.62 -10.55
C MET A 1 4.08 -31.41 -9.90
N ASN A 2 2.77 -31.27 -10.08
CA ASN A 2 1.98 -30.23 -9.41
C ASN A 2 1.57 -30.74 -8.02
N GLN A 3 2.38 -30.45 -7.01
CA GLN A 3 1.90 -30.53 -5.63
C GLN A 3 1.00 -29.32 -5.36
N ASN A 4 -0.30 -29.49 -5.58
CA ASN A 4 -1.33 -28.60 -5.04
C ASN A 4 -1.31 -28.73 -3.52
N THR A 5 -0.31 -28.14 -2.87
CA THR A 5 -0.33 -27.91 -1.43
C THR A 5 -1.45 -26.91 -1.18
N THR A 6 -2.59 -27.42 -0.72
CA THR A 6 -3.73 -26.62 -0.32
C THR A 6 -3.31 -25.75 0.86
N VAL A 7 -3.16 -24.45 0.61
CA VAL A 7 -2.84 -23.49 1.66
C VAL A 7 -4.07 -23.38 2.56
N SER A 8 -3.91 -23.65 3.85
CA SER A 8 -5.03 -23.59 4.80
C SER A 8 -5.63 -22.18 4.87
N PHE A 9 -6.94 -22.09 5.06
CA PHE A 9 -7.66 -20.82 5.18
C PHE A 9 -7.02 -19.89 6.22
N MET A 10 -6.69 -20.43 7.41
CA MET A 10 -6.01 -19.70 8.47
C MET A 10 -4.66 -19.11 8.02
N ARG A 11 -3.90 -19.83 7.18
CA ARG A 11 -2.65 -19.31 6.64
C ARG A 11 -2.92 -18.20 5.62
N ILE A 12 -3.92 -18.34 4.76
CA ILE A 12 -4.34 -17.30 3.81
C ILE A 12 -4.72 -16.01 4.56
N THR A 13 -5.54 -16.11 5.62
CA THR A 13 -5.92 -14.96 6.45
C THR A 13 -4.70 -14.23 7.01
N LYS A 14 -3.71 -14.98 7.54
CA LYS A 14 -2.47 -14.38 8.05
C LYS A 14 -1.64 -13.72 6.95
N ILE A 15 -1.63 -14.27 5.72
CA ILE A 15 -0.96 -13.67 4.58
C ILE A 15 -1.65 -12.37 4.18
N VAL A 16 -2.98 -12.35 4.13
CA VAL A 16 -3.77 -11.13 3.86
C VAL A 16 -3.45 -10.04 4.89
N ILE A 17 -3.46 -10.38 6.19
CA ILE A 17 -3.11 -9.43 7.25
C ILE A 17 -1.67 -8.92 7.10
N LEU A 18 -0.73 -9.79 6.77
CA LEU A 18 0.67 -9.42 6.53
C LEU A 18 0.79 -8.42 5.37
N CYS A 19 0.14 -8.71 4.24
CA CYS A 19 0.12 -7.81 3.09
C CYS A 19 -0.52 -6.46 3.46
N TRP A 20 -1.67 -6.49 4.14
CA TRP A 20 -2.37 -5.30 4.59
C TRP A 20 -1.51 -4.40 5.49
N LEU A 21 -0.85 -4.99 6.49
CA LEU A 21 0.07 -4.26 7.38
C LEU A 21 1.28 -3.69 6.62
N SER A 22 1.78 -4.40 5.60
CA SER A 22 2.88 -3.89 4.77
C SER A 22 2.47 -2.65 3.95
N MET A 23 1.22 -2.62 3.48
CA MET A 23 0.66 -1.47 2.77
C MET A 23 0.50 -0.29 3.73
N ILE A 24 -0.15 -0.48 4.89
CA ILE A 24 -0.28 0.57 5.92
C ILE A 24 1.09 1.15 6.30
N GLY A 25 2.09 0.28 6.52
CA GLY A 25 3.44 0.71 6.87
C GLY A 25 4.07 1.60 5.80
N PHE A 26 3.91 1.28 4.52
CA PHE A 26 4.40 2.11 3.43
C PHE A 26 3.57 3.40 3.24
N ASP A 27 2.25 3.31 3.40
CA ASP A 27 1.30 4.41 3.25
C ASP A 27 1.59 5.59 4.21
N PHE A 28 1.98 5.30 5.46
CA PHE A 28 2.41 6.33 6.41
C PHE A 28 3.59 7.17 5.91
N PHE A 29 4.54 6.52 5.22
CA PHE A 29 5.67 7.22 4.62
C PHE A 29 5.28 7.99 3.37
N LEU A 30 4.46 7.36 2.52
CA LEU A 30 3.99 7.97 1.28
C LEU A 30 3.14 9.21 1.55
N HIS A 31 2.05 9.09 2.29
CA HIS A 31 1.09 10.18 2.50
C HIS A 31 1.46 11.12 3.63
N GLY A 32 1.98 10.59 4.74
CA GLY A 32 2.41 11.39 5.88
C GLY A 32 3.76 12.09 5.69
N GLY A 33 4.58 11.58 4.77
CA GLY A 33 5.90 12.14 4.42
C GLY A 33 5.90 12.78 3.04
N LEU A 34 6.08 11.97 2.00
CA LEU A 34 6.35 12.45 0.64
C LEU A 34 5.21 13.30 0.04
N MET A 35 3.97 12.95 0.31
CA MET A 35 2.79 13.62 -0.27
C MET A 35 2.10 14.57 0.71
N ALA A 36 2.60 14.73 1.94
CA ALA A 36 1.96 15.54 2.99
C ALA A 36 1.70 16.98 2.55
N GLY A 37 2.61 17.56 1.75
CA GLY A 37 2.47 18.89 1.16
C GLY A 37 1.21 19.09 0.33
N PHE A 38 0.72 18.04 -0.34
CA PHE A 38 -0.49 18.11 -1.16
C PHE A 38 -1.77 18.04 -0.31
N TYR A 39 -1.72 17.45 0.89
CA TYR A 39 -2.88 17.26 1.75
C TYR A 39 -3.20 18.45 2.64
N VAL A 40 -2.23 19.34 2.89
CA VAL A 40 -2.44 20.57 3.68
C VAL A 40 -2.89 21.76 2.84
N GLN A 41 -2.74 21.69 1.52
CA GLN A 41 -3.18 22.74 0.62
C GLN A 41 -4.70 22.69 0.46
N THR A 42 -5.34 23.85 0.51
CA THR A 42 -6.78 23.95 0.22
C THR A 42 -7.01 23.54 -1.22
N SER A 43 -7.85 22.52 -1.43
CA SER A 43 -8.18 21.99 -2.74
C SER A 43 -9.68 21.75 -2.83
N PRO A 44 -10.34 22.11 -3.94
CA PRO A 44 -11.74 21.73 -4.17
C PRO A 44 -11.91 20.23 -4.43
N PHE A 45 -10.81 19.48 -4.66
CA PHE A 45 -10.82 18.04 -4.86
C PHE A 45 -10.73 17.25 -3.55
N LEU A 46 -9.89 17.70 -2.61
CA LEU A 46 -9.66 16.99 -1.34
C LEU A 46 -10.65 17.43 -0.27
N LEU A 47 -11.01 16.50 0.61
CA LEU A 47 -11.74 16.85 1.83
C LEU A 47 -10.90 17.77 2.72
N PRO A 48 -11.54 18.62 3.55
CA PRO A 48 -10.82 19.38 4.57
C PRO A 48 -9.96 18.47 5.46
N PRO A 49 -8.74 18.89 5.84
CA PRO A 49 -7.76 18.01 6.51
C PRO A 49 -8.30 17.29 7.75
N GLU A 50 -9.06 17.97 8.60
CA GLU A 50 -9.66 17.38 9.81
C GLU A 50 -10.65 16.25 9.48
N LYS A 51 -11.47 16.44 8.44
CA LYS A 51 -12.43 15.41 8.00
C LYS A 51 -11.70 14.25 7.34
N ALA A 52 -10.70 14.54 6.50
CA ALA A 52 -9.87 13.51 5.88
C ALA A 52 -9.17 12.65 6.93
N PHE A 53 -8.58 13.27 7.95
CA PHE A 53 -7.88 12.57 9.04
C PHE A 53 -8.79 11.57 9.78
N ARG A 54 -10.03 11.97 10.08
CA ARG A 54 -11.02 11.09 10.73
C ARG A 54 -11.43 9.88 9.87
N LEU A 55 -11.30 9.99 8.54
CA LEU A 55 -11.69 8.94 7.59
C LEU A 55 -10.52 8.05 7.17
N ILE A 56 -9.29 8.33 7.61
CA ILE A 56 -8.12 7.47 7.37
C ILE A 56 -8.39 6.00 7.71
N PRO A 57 -9.05 5.64 8.84
CA PRO A 57 -9.35 4.24 9.14
C PRO A 57 -10.19 3.54 8.06
N ILE A 58 -11.11 4.26 7.42
CA ILE A 58 -11.90 3.74 6.29
C ILE A 58 -11.00 3.55 5.06
N GLY A 59 -10.08 4.48 4.82
CA GLY A 59 -9.02 4.32 3.82
C GLY A 59 -8.24 3.02 4.01
N TYR A 60 -7.85 2.69 5.24
CA TYR A 60 -7.15 1.44 5.53
C TYR A 60 -7.99 0.17 5.32
N LEU A 61 -9.32 0.25 5.44
CA LEU A 61 -10.19 -0.88 5.05
C LEU A 61 -10.14 -1.14 3.54
N SER A 62 -9.95 -0.10 2.72
CA SER A 62 -9.77 -0.30 1.27
C SER A 62 -8.49 -1.09 0.96
N PHE A 63 -7.40 -0.87 1.70
CA PHE A 63 -6.18 -1.67 1.58
C PHE A 63 -6.39 -3.11 2.00
N LEU A 64 -7.26 -3.39 2.98
CA LEU A 64 -7.60 -4.77 3.32
C LEU A 64 -8.29 -5.48 2.15
N LEU A 65 -9.20 -4.79 1.43
CA LEU A 65 -9.81 -5.34 0.22
C LEU A 65 -8.78 -5.59 -0.89
N PHE A 66 -7.83 -4.67 -1.10
CA PHE A 66 -6.73 -4.89 -2.03
C PHE A 66 -5.83 -6.06 -1.62
N ALA A 67 -5.55 -6.24 -0.32
CA ALA A 67 -4.78 -7.38 0.18
C ALA A 67 -5.49 -8.71 -0.13
N ILE A 68 -6.80 -8.77 0.11
CA ILE A 68 -7.65 -9.93 -0.21
C ILE A 68 -7.59 -10.21 -1.72
N LEU A 69 -7.86 -9.20 -2.55
CA LEU A 69 -7.83 -9.30 -4.01
C LEU A 69 -6.47 -9.79 -4.51
N LEU A 70 -5.39 -9.19 -4.03
CA LEU A 70 -4.02 -9.53 -4.42
C LEU A 70 -3.70 -10.99 -4.08
N VAL A 71 -3.93 -11.42 -2.84
CA VAL A 71 -3.66 -12.80 -2.41
C VAL A 71 -4.54 -13.79 -3.16
N TRP A 72 -5.81 -13.45 -3.39
CA TRP A 72 -6.74 -14.29 -4.16
C TRP A 72 -6.26 -14.51 -5.60
N LEU A 73 -5.85 -13.44 -6.30
CA LEU A 73 -5.32 -13.55 -7.65
C LEU A 73 -3.99 -14.32 -7.69
N MET A 74 -3.10 -14.08 -6.73
CA MET A 74 -1.82 -14.79 -6.65
C MET A 74 -2.01 -16.28 -6.40
N LEU A 75 -2.99 -16.68 -5.58
CA LEU A 75 -3.36 -18.08 -5.41
C LEU A 75 -3.90 -18.67 -6.72
N GLY A 76 -4.82 -17.97 -7.39
CA GLY A 76 -5.42 -18.42 -8.65
C GLY A 76 -4.41 -18.60 -9.79
N GLN A 77 -3.35 -17.79 -9.81
CA GLN A 77 -2.28 -17.84 -10.82
C GLN A 77 -1.00 -18.55 -10.34
N ASN A 78 -1.03 -19.15 -9.14
CA ASN A 78 0.12 -19.81 -8.51
C ASN A 78 1.39 -18.94 -8.46
N ILE A 79 1.23 -17.64 -8.21
CA ILE A 79 2.34 -16.69 -8.07
C ILE A 79 3.03 -16.91 -6.73
N ARG A 80 4.31 -17.28 -6.76
CA ARG A 80 5.12 -17.54 -5.57
C ARG A 80 6.48 -16.85 -5.64
N GLY A 81 7.07 -16.65 -4.46
CA GLY A 81 8.36 -16.01 -4.27
C GLY A 81 8.25 -14.48 -4.28
N TRP A 82 9.22 -13.81 -3.64
CA TRP A 82 9.19 -12.35 -3.51
C TRP A 82 9.25 -11.63 -4.86
N ARG A 83 10.06 -12.12 -5.81
CA ARG A 83 10.19 -11.50 -7.15
C ARG A 83 8.90 -11.62 -7.95
N GLY A 84 8.34 -12.83 -8.01
CA GLY A 84 7.08 -13.08 -8.71
C GLY A 84 5.93 -12.25 -8.12
N GLY A 85 5.85 -12.22 -6.79
CA GLY A 85 4.90 -11.40 -6.08
C GLY A 85 5.09 -9.89 -6.30
N LEU A 86 6.32 -9.39 -6.25
CA LEU A 86 6.64 -7.98 -6.51
C LEU A 86 6.21 -7.55 -7.92
N VAL A 87 6.63 -8.30 -8.94
CA VAL A 87 6.30 -7.99 -10.34
C VAL A 87 4.80 -8.06 -10.56
N PHE A 88 4.11 -9.06 -9.99
CA PHE A 88 2.67 -9.17 -10.08
C PHE A 88 1.96 -7.97 -9.41
N GLY A 89 2.36 -7.63 -8.19
CA GLY A 89 1.83 -6.49 -7.45
C GLY A 89 2.03 -5.15 -8.18
N LEU A 90 3.22 -4.92 -8.75
CA LEU A 90 3.51 -3.72 -9.54
C LEU A 90 2.65 -3.63 -10.80
N LYS A 91 2.47 -4.75 -11.53
CA LYS A 91 1.61 -4.77 -12.72
C LYS A 91 0.14 -4.51 -12.35
N LEU A 92 -0.36 -5.18 -11.32
CA LEU A 92 -1.73 -5.01 -10.85
C LEU A 92 -1.96 -3.58 -10.35
N GLY A 93 -1.04 -3.05 -9.53
CA GLY A 93 -1.08 -1.68 -9.04
C GLY A 93 -1.06 -0.66 -10.17
N ALA A 94 -0.17 -0.79 -11.15
CA ALA A 94 -0.10 0.12 -12.29
C ALA A 94 -1.41 0.13 -13.10
N LEU A 95 -2.07 -1.02 -13.28
CA LEU A 95 -3.35 -1.08 -13.97
C LEU A 95 -4.48 -0.43 -13.16
N ILE A 96 -4.60 -0.77 -11.88
CA ILE A 96 -5.64 -0.22 -10.99
C ILE A 96 -5.46 1.29 -10.86
N TRP A 97 -4.30 1.75 -10.40
CA TRP A 97 -4.06 3.16 -10.13
C TRP A 97 -3.92 3.98 -11.40
N GLY A 98 -3.40 3.38 -12.48
CA GLY A 98 -3.40 4.02 -13.79
C GLY A 98 -4.82 4.31 -14.27
N SER A 99 -5.73 3.34 -14.17
CA SER A 99 -7.15 3.56 -14.52
C SER A 99 -7.81 4.61 -13.64
N VAL A 100 -7.57 4.58 -12.32
CA VAL A 100 -8.11 5.57 -11.37
C VAL A 100 -7.59 6.97 -11.70
N VAL A 101 -6.28 7.13 -11.91
CA VAL A 101 -5.67 8.43 -12.21
C VAL A 101 -6.14 8.99 -13.54
N LEU A 102 -6.24 8.16 -14.59
CA LEU A 102 -6.79 8.59 -15.88
C LEU A 102 -8.25 9.02 -15.74
N GLY A 103 -9.04 8.26 -14.97
CA GLY A 103 -10.40 8.63 -14.61
C GLY A 103 -10.45 10.00 -13.92
N LEU A 104 -9.73 10.17 -12.82
CA LEU A 104 -9.69 11.43 -12.07
C LEU A 104 -9.17 12.60 -12.90
N MET A 105 -8.15 12.40 -13.74
CA MET A 105 -7.61 13.44 -14.62
C MET A 105 -8.66 13.97 -15.60
N SER A 106 -9.61 13.13 -16.02
CA SER A 106 -10.66 13.52 -16.96
C SER A 106 -11.83 14.29 -16.35
N ILE A 107 -12.07 14.16 -15.03
CA ILE A 107 -13.31 14.68 -14.40
C ILE A 107 -13.09 15.48 -13.11
N SER A 108 -11.87 15.56 -12.59
CA SER A 108 -11.59 16.19 -11.30
C SER A 108 -10.60 17.34 -11.38
N THR A 109 -10.52 18.12 -10.32
CA THR A 109 -9.58 19.25 -10.15
C THR A 109 -8.30 18.85 -9.43
N ALA A 110 -7.99 17.54 -9.35
CA ALA A 110 -6.78 17.04 -8.71
C ALA A 110 -5.52 17.55 -9.42
N SER A 111 -4.51 17.96 -8.66
CA SER A 111 -3.25 18.43 -9.23
C SER A 111 -2.47 17.28 -9.86
N ALA A 112 -1.75 17.55 -10.96
CA ALA A 112 -0.93 16.54 -11.63
C ALA A 112 0.11 15.91 -10.70
N GLY A 113 0.71 16.71 -9.80
CA GLY A 113 1.66 16.21 -8.79
C GLY A 113 1.03 15.22 -7.83
N LEU A 114 -0.19 15.50 -7.33
CA LEU A 114 -0.93 14.57 -6.47
C LEU A 114 -1.24 13.27 -7.23
N LEU A 115 -1.74 13.37 -8.46
CA LEU A 115 -2.10 12.21 -9.28
C LEU A 115 -0.89 11.32 -9.61
N ILE A 116 0.25 11.93 -9.98
CA ILE A 116 1.51 11.21 -10.26
C ILE A 116 2.02 10.54 -8.99
N GLY A 117 2.04 11.26 -7.87
CA GLY A 117 2.45 10.71 -6.58
C GLY A 117 1.57 9.54 -6.16
N TRP A 118 0.25 9.68 -6.33
CA TRP A 118 -0.72 8.63 -6.03
C TRP A 118 -0.50 7.39 -6.91
N PHE A 119 -0.34 7.56 -8.22
CA PHE A 119 -0.06 6.47 -9.16
C PHE A 119 1.17 5.67 -8.76
N PHE A 120 2.32 6.33 -8.61
CA PHE A 120 3.57 5.63 -8.32
C PHE A 120 3.59 5.06 -6.91
N GLY A 121 3.15 5.85 -5.92
CA GLY A 121 3.13 5.45 -4.53
C GLY A 121 2.28 4.20 -4.32
N GLN A 122 1.03 4.22 -4.76
CA GLN A 122 0.15 3.06 -4.55
C GLN A 122 0.51 1.87 -5.45
N THR A 123 1.14 2.09 -6.60
CA THR A 123 1.69 0.99 -7.42
C THR A 123 2.83 0.28 -6.68
N ILE A 124 3.77 1.04 -6.10
CA ILE A 124 4.86 0.50 -5.29
C ILE A 124 4.31 -0.23 -4.06
N GLU A 125 3.29 0.33 -3.42
CA GLU A 125 2.62 -0.26 -2.27
C GLU A 125 2.07 -1.66 -2.58
N LEU A 126 1.33 -1.84 -3.69
CA LEU A 126 0.88 -3.18 -4.11
C LEU A 126 2.05 -4.08 -4.49
N GLY A 127 3.13 -3.53 -5.06
CA GLY A 127 4.38 -4.26 -5.28
C GLY A 127 4.95 -4.84 -4.00
N ILE A 128 5.09 -4.03 -2.94
CA ILE A 128 5.59 -4.44 -1.62
C ILE A 128 4.69 -5.53 -1.03
N ALA A 129 3.38 -5.31 -1.03
CA ALA A 129 2.41 -6.31 -0.57
C ALA A 129 2.52 -7.62 -1.36
N GLY A 130 2.70 -7.53 -2.67
CA GLY A 130 2.91 -8.67 -3.55
C GLY A 130 4.17 -9.45 -3.19
N ALA A 131 5.28 -8.75 -2.91
CA ALA A 131 6.53 -9.38 -2.49
C ALA A 131 6.37 -10.18 -1.19
N PHE A 132 5.66 -9.64 -0.20
CA PHE A 132 5.36 -10.34 1.05
C PHE A 132 4.40 -11.51 0.85
N GLY A 133 3.30 -11.30 0.11
CA GLY A 133 2.33 -12.33 -0.23
C GLY A 133 2.97 -13.51 -0.96
N GLY A 134 3.76 -13.22 -1.98
CA GLY A 134 4.48 -14.22 -2.79
C GLY A 134 5.50 -14.99 -1.98
N SER A 135 6.24 -14.31 -1.10
CA SER A 135 7.18 -14.96 -0.16
C SER A 135 6.46 -15.92 0.78
N ALA A 136 5.34 -15.49 1.36
CA ALA A 136 4.58 -16.30 2.30
C ALA A 136 3.93 -17.52 1.64
N LEU A 137 3.44 -17.37 0.40
CA LEU A 137 2.94 -18.45 -0.45
C LEU A 137 4.05 -19.42 -0.91
N CYS A 138 5.30 -18.95 -1.00
CA CYS A 138 6.48 -19.77 -1.27
C CYS A 138 6.95 -20.57 -0.04
N GLY A 139 6.30 -20.43 1.12
CA GLY A 139 6.60 -21.21 2.32
C GLY A 139 7.52 -20.50 3.32
N VAL A 140 7.92 -19.25 3.07
CA VAL A 140 8.71 -18.48 4.04
C VAL A 140 7.93 -18.36 5.36
N ARG A 141 8.66 -18.43 6.49
CA ARG A 141 8.07 -18.35 7.84
C ARG A 141 7.40 -16.99 8.03
N LEU A 142 6.10 -17.01 8.38
CA LEU A 142 5.30 -15.79 8.58
C LEU A 142 5.85 -14.90 9.70
N THR A 143 6.45 -15.48 10.75
CA THR A 143 7.07 -14.72 11.85
C THR A 143 8.24 -13.87 11.37
N LYS A 144 9.08 -14.40 10.48
CA LYS A 144 10.17 -13.66 9.85
C LYS A 144 9.63 -12.51 9.01
N LEU A 145 8.62 -12.78 8.18
CA LEU A 145 8.01 -11.75 7.33
C LEU A 145 7.32 -10.67 8.16
N PHE A 146 6.61 -11.05 9.22
CA PHE A 146 5.99 -10.12 10.15
C PHE A 146 7.01 -9.20 10.80
N PHE A 147 8.16 -9.74 11.23
CA PHE A 147 9.24 -8.92 11.77
C PHE A 147 9.78 -7.91 10.73
N ILE A 148 9.93 -8.34 9.47
CA ILE A 148 10.35 -7.41 8.39
C ILE A 148 9.29 -6.33 8.15
N VAL A 149 8.00 -6.67 8.14
CA VAL A 149 6.91 -5.70 8.01
C VAL A 149 6.88 -4.74 9.21
N PHE A 150 7.13 -5.23 10.41
CA PHE A 150 7.23 -4.40 11.61
C PHE A 150 8.40 -3.40 11.51
N VAL A 151 9.57 -3.87 11.06
CA VAL A 151 10.74 -3.00 10.81
C VAL A 151 10.43 -1.98 9.71
N LEU A 152 9.78 -2.40 8.61
CA LEU A 152 9.34 -1.50 7.55
C LEU A 152 8.43 -0.39 8.11
N LEU A 153 7.41 -0.75 8.90
CA LEU A 153 6.50 0.20 9.52
C LEU A 153 7.25 1.18 10.42
N PHE A 154 8.14 0.68 11.28
CA PHE A 154 8.94 1.52 12.17
C PHE A 154 9.84 2.49 11.39
N LEU A 155 10.52 2.01 10.35
CA LEU A 155 11.37 2.83 9.49
C LEU A 155 10.56 3.86 8.71
N SER A 156 9.39 3.50 8.18
CA SER A 156 8.48 4.43 7.52
C SER A 156 8.05 5.55 8.44
N LEU A 157 7.63 5.24 9.67
CA LEU A 157 7.27 6.25 10.66
C LEU A 157 8.46 7.16 11.00
N LEU A 158 9.64 6.57 11.24
CA LEU A 158 10.85 7.32 11.54
C LEU A 158 11.21 8.28 10.40
N LEU A 159 11.18 7.81 9.16
CA LEU A 159 11.45 8.62 7.97
C LEU A 159 10.43 9.74 7.81
N THR A 160 9.14 9.48 8.03
CA THR A 160 8.10 10.51 8.05
C THR A 160 8.41 11.59 9.08
N LEU A 161 8.74 11.19 10.31
CA LEU A 161 9.09 12.15 11.37
C LEU A 161 10.34 12.95 11.03
N VAL A 162 11.36 12.34 10.44
CA VAL A 162 12.57 13.04 9.98
C VAL A 162 12.22 14.07 8.91
N LEU A 163 11.42 13.69 7.90
CA LEU A 163 10.98 14.62 6.85
C LEU A 163 10.19 15.80 7.43
N GLN A 164 9.34 15.54 8.43
CA GLN A 164 8.57 16.58 9.10
C GLN A 164 9.45 17.53 9.92
N ASN A 165 10.39 16.99 10.69
CA ASN A 165 11.30 17.77 11.52
C ASN A 165 12.30 18.61 10.70
N LEU A 166 12.71 18.12 9.52
CA LEU A 166 13.58 18.87 8.61
C LEU A 166 12.83 19.92 7.78
N GLY A 167 11.49 19.99 7.90
CA GLY A 167 10.66 20.93 7.14
C GLY A 167 10.41 20.52 5.68
N PHE A 168 10.76 19.29 5.29
CA PHE A 168 10.47 18.75 3.96
C PHE A 168 9.02 18.25 3.83
N ALA A 169 8.35 17.96 4.94
CA ALA A 169 6.95 17.56 4.99
C ALA A 169 6.20 18.38 6.06
N PRO A 170 5.01 18.93 5.79
CA PRO A 170 4.23 19.58 6.82
C PRO A 170 3.67 18.54 7.80
N SER A 171 3.74 18.84 9.10
CA SER A 171 3.00 18.12 10.13
C SER A 171 1.55 18.59 10.15
N LEU A 172 0.59 17.68 10.11
CA LEU A 172 -0.82 18.00 10.39
C LEU A 172 -0.94 18.52 11.84
N ARG A 173 -1.28 19.80 11.98
CA ARG A 173 -1.70 20.38 13.26
C ARG A 173 -3.21 20.23 13.33
N VAL A 174 -3.68 19.22 14.06
CA VAL A 174 -5.09 18.98 14.36
C VAL A 174 -5.42 19.62 15.70
#